data_AF-A0A524FHD7-F1
#
_entry.id   AF-A0A524FHD7-F1
#
_cell.length_a   1.000
_cell.length_b   1.000
_cell.length_c   1.000
_cell.angle_alpha   90.00
_cell.angle_beta   90.00
_cell.angle_gamma   90.00
#
_symmetry.space_group_name_H-M   'P 1'
#
loop_
_entity.id
_entity.type
_entity.pdbx_description
1 polymer ?
#
loop_
_entity_poly.entity_id
_entity_poly.type
_entity_poly.pdbx_seq_one_letter_code
_entity_poly.pdbx_strand_id
1 'polypeptide(L)'
;MSVMKEKIKKKMENARIKNMVRGAIFAGIYILITIIIPFMTFSWIMRLEVEGLDLELYEEQYAQILFFVIAFGLLISGTAFFGYSAPAQSIRRGIFSLIQIILNLFYLWSYKFSGALEIEVIIVDLGIVEINLQQLILTYIGIYFLTVILKAYDLIDFIINRDKIKFERGQK
;
A
#
# COMPACT_ATOMS: atom_id res chain seq x y z
N MET A 1 6.34 22.29 -41.71
CA MET A 1 5.37 22.10 -40.60
C MET A 1 5.21 20.62 -40.14
N SER A 2 5.70 19.61 -40.88
CA SER A 2 5.57 18.17 -40.54
C SER A 2 6.61 17.65 -39.53
N VAL A 3 7.89 18.02 -39.69
CA VAL A 3 9.01 17.51 -38.86
C VAL A 3 8.87 17.88 -37.37
N MET A 4 8.35 19.08 -37.08
CA MET A 4 8.15 19.53 -35.70
C MET A 4 7.03 18.74 -34.99
N LYS A 5 5.92 18.45 -35.68
CA LYS A 5 4.83 17.63 -35.15
C LYS A 5 5.30 16.21 -34.85
N GLU A 6 6.16 15.66 -35.71
CA GLU A 6 6.70 14.31 -35.56
C GLU A 6 7.66 14.19 -34.36
N LYS A 7 8.56 15.17 -34.19
CA LYS A 7 9.44 15.26 -33.01
C LYS A 7 8.64 15.37 -31.71
N ILE A 8 7.57 16.18 -31.69
CA ILE A 8 6.69 16.33 -30.53
C ILE A 8 5.95 15.02 -30.22
N LYS A 9 5.40 14.35 -31.25
CA LYS A 9 4.71 13.06 -31.09
C LYS A 9 5.65 12.01 -30.48
N LYS A 10 6.85 11.85 -31.02
CA LYS A 10 7.86 10.90 -30.54
C LYS A 10 8.31 11.21 -29.10
N LYS A 11 8.47 12.50 -28.76
CA LYS A 11 8.78 12.93 -27.39
C LYS A 11 7.66 12.58 -26.41
N MET A 12 6.40 12.81 -26.79
CA MET A 12 5.24 12.45 -25.96
C MET A 12 5.09 10.94 -25.79
N GLU A 13 5.35 10.17 -26.85
CA GLU A 13 5.33 8.71 -26.82
C GLU A 13 6.39 8.15 -25.86
N ASN A 14 7.64 8.60 -25.98
CA ASN A 14 8.71 8.22 -25.06
C ASN A 14 8.38 8.56 -23.60
N ALA A 15 7.75 9.71 -23.36
CA ALA A 15 7.31 10.09 -22.01
C ALA A 15 6.20 9.17 -21.47
N ARG A 16 5.26 8.74 -22.32
CA ARG A 16 4.22 7.76 -21.95
C ARG A 16 4.84 6.41 -21.60
N ILE A 17 5.75 5.90 -22.41
CA ILE A 17 6.46 4.64 -22.16
C ILE A 17 7.20 4.70 -20.83
N LYS A 18 7.96 5.78 -20.59
CA LYS A 18 8.69 5.98 -19.33
C LYS A 18 7.75 5.96 -18.12
N ASN A 19 6.57 6.56 -18.23
CA ASN A 19 5.58 6.53 -17.16
C ASN A 19 5.00 5.13 -16.95
N MET A 20 4.70 4.38 -18.01
CA MET A 20 4.22 3.00 -17.88
C MET A 20 5.25 2.09 -17.19
N VAL A 21 6.52 2.18 -17.60
CA VAL A 21 7.61 1.43 -16.96
C VAL A 21 7.75 1.81 -15.49
N ARG A 22 7.68 3.11 -15.16
CA ARG A 22 7.64 3.56 -13.77
C ARG A 22 6.48 2.92 -13.01
N GLY A 23 5.28 2.91 -13.59
CA GLY A 23 4.10 2.27 -13.00
C GLY A 23 4.35 0.80 -12.67
N ALA A 24 4.92 0.05 -13.61
CA ALA A 24 5.22 -1.38 -13.43
C ALA A 24 6.26 -1.62 -12.31
N ILE A 25 7.33 -0.81 -12.27
CA ILE A 25 8.35 -0.91 -11.21
C ILE A 25 7.73 -0.70 -9.83
N PHE A 26 6.93 0.36 -9.66
CA PHE A 26 6.28 0.62 -8.38
C PHE A 26 5.27 -0.46 -8.02
N ALA A 27 4.49 -0.97 -8.98
CA ALA A 27 3.60 -2.09 -8.72
C ALA A 27 4.36 -3.32 -8.21
N GLY A 28 5.51 -3.66 -8.81
CA GLY A 28 6.38 -4.74 -8.34
C GLY A 28 6.93 -4.52 -6.94
N ILE A 29 7.34 -3.28 -6.61
CA ILE A 29 7.77 -2.92 -5.25
C ILE A 29 6.63 -3.12 -4.24
N TYR A 30 5.40 -2.73 -4.60
CA TYR A 30 4.25 -2.93 -3.72
C TYR A 30 3.90 -4.41 -3.56
N ILE A 31 3.94 -5.22 -4.63
CA ILE A 31 3.77 -6.68 -4.53
C ILE A 31 4.78 -7.28 -3.53
N LEU A 32 6.05 -6.86 -3.63
CA LEU A 32 7.10 -7.29 -2.71
C LEU A 32 6.77 -6.95 -1.26
N ILE A 33 6.39 -5.70 -1.00
CA ILE A 33 6.20 -5.19 0.36
C ILE A 33 4.87 -5.62 0.99
N THR A 34 3.79 -5.72 0.21
CA THR A 34 2.42 -5.98 0.73
C THR A 34 1.95 -7.41 0.55
N ILE A 35 2.63 -8.22 -0.26
CA ILE A 35 2.30 -9.63 -0.44
C ILE A 35 3.46 -10.51 -0.03
N ILE A 36 4.61 -10.40 -0.73
CA ILE A 36 5.70 -11.38 -0.61
C ILE A 36 6.29 -11.36 0.80
N ILE A 37 6.65 -10.17 1.31
CA ILE A 37 7.22 -10.05 2.66
C ILE A 37 6.24 -10.57 3.72
N PRO A 38 4.99 -10.08 3.81
CA PRO A 38 4.01 -10.61 4.78
C PRO A 38 3.78 -12.11 4.65
N PHE A 39 3.63 -12.63 3.42
CA PHE A 39 3.46 -14.06 3.17
C PHE A 39 4.62 -14.87 3.74
N MET A 40 5.87 -14.46 3.48
CA MET A 40 7.05 -15.12 4.02
C MET A 40 7.10 -15.02 5.55
N THR A 41 6.77 -13.86 6.11
CA THR A 41 6.74 -13.66 7.57
C THR A 41 5.74 -14.59 8.24
N PHE A 42 4.48 -14.64 7.77
CA PHE A 42 3.47 -15.54 8.35
C PHE A 42 3.79 -17.02 8.11
N SER A 43 4.35 -17.36 6.94
CA SER A 43 4.81 -18.73 6.66
C SER A 43 5.94 -19.17 7.58
N TRP A 44 6.81 -18.23 7.99
CA TRP A 44 7.91 -18.52 8.91
C TRP A 44 7.40 -18.63 10.35
N ILE A 45 6.48 -17.75 10.77
CA ILE A 45 5.83 -17.81 12.09
C ILE A 45 5.11 -19.15 12.29
N MET A 46 4.38 -19.64 11.29
CA MET A 46 3.73 -20.97 11.31
C MET A 46 4.70 -22.15 11.49
N ARG A 47 5.99 -21.96 11.20
CA ARG A 47 7.02 -23.01 11.28
C ARG A 47 7.99 -22.82 12.44
N LEU A 48 7.79 -21.78 13.25
CA LEU A 48 8.60 -21.52 14.43
C LEU A 48 8.19 -22.48 15.54
N GLU A 49 8.80 -23.67 15.54
CA GLU A 49 8.96 -24.48 16.75
C GLU A 49 10.11 -23.85 17.55
N VAL A 50 9.79 -23.06 18.59
CA VAL A 50 10.82 -22.44 19.43
C VAL A 50 11.05 -23.34 20.63
N GLU A 51 12.12 -24.15 20.64
CA GLU A 51 12.59 -24.90 21.83
C GLU A 51 11.47 -25.53 22.71
N GLY A 52 10.49 -26.21 22.10
CA GLY A 52 9.36 -26.84 22.81
C GLY A 52 8.12 -25.96 23.06
N LEU A 53 8.06 -24.77 22.46
CA LEU A 53 6.88 -23.91 22.39
C LEU A 53 6.16 -24.16 21.05
N ASP A 54 5.01 -24.83 21.09
CA ASP A 54 4.11 -24.92 19.93
C ASP A 54 3.36 -23.58 19.77
N LEU A 55 3.76 -22.80 18.77
CA LEU A 55 2.99 -21.66 18.30
C LEU A 55 1.90 -22.17 17.34
N GLU A 56 0.78 -22.66 17.88
CA GLU A 56 -0.38 -23.00 17.07
C GLU A 56 -1.14 -21.73 16.66
N LEU A 57 -0.79 -21.18 15.49
CA LEU A 57 -1.79 -20.44 14.72
C LEU A 57 -2.81 -21.46 14.20
N TYR A 58 -4.08 -21.29 14.54
CA TYR A 58 -5.14 -22.13 13.98
C TYR A 58 -5.10 -22.04 12.45
N GLU A 59 -5.13 -23.17 11.74
CA GLU A 59 -5.05 -23.23 10.27
C GLU A 59 -6.07 -22.28 9.59
N GLU A 60 -7.24 -22.10 10.21
CA GLU A 60 -8.29 -21.18 9.75
C GLU A 60 -7.86 -19.71 9.84
N GLN A 61 -7.21 -19.30 10.94
CA GLN A 61 -6.70 -17.93 11.11
C GLN A 61 -5.60 -17.65 10.09
N TYR A 62 -4.69 -18.59 9.88
CA TYR A 62 -3.64 -18.47 8.88
C TYR A 62 -4.20 -18.29 7.46
N ALA A 63 -5.20 -19.10 7.08
CA ALA A 63 -5.87 -18.99 5.78
C ALA A 63 -6.56 -17.63 5.60
N GLN A 64 -7.23 -17.12 6.66
CA GLN A 64 -7.86 -15.80 6.63
C GLN A 64 -6.83 -14.66 6.50
N ILE A 65 -5.73 -14.72 7.25
CA ILE A 65 -4.62 -13.75 7.14
C ILE A 65 -4.11 -13.71 5.70
N LEU A 66 -3.79 -14.86 5.12
CA LEU A 66 -3.26 -14.93 3.75
C LEU A 66 -4.25 -14.41 2.71
N PHE A 67 -5.55 -14.71 2.87
CA PHE A 67 -6.58 -14.18 1.98
C PHE A 67 -6.56 -12.66 1.95
N PHE A 68 -6.56 -12.00 3.12
CA PHE A 68 -6.53 -10.54 3.19
C PHE A 68 -5.20 -9.96 2.70
N VAL A 69 -4.08 -10.62 3.01
CA VAL A 69 -2.74 -10.24 2.52
C VAL A 69 -2.72 -10.16 1.00
N ILE A 70 -3.21 -11.20 0.33
CA ILE A 70 -3.23 -11.29 -1.13
C ILE A 70 -4.26 -10.32 -1.73
N ALA A 71 -5.49 -10.32 -1.22
CA ALA A 71 -6.59 -9.53 -1.78
C ALA A 71 -6.27 -8.03 -1.77
N PHE A 72 -5.91 -7.48 -0.61
CA PHE A 72 -5.55 -6.08 -0.49
C PHE A 72 -4.18 -5.77 -1.09
N GLY A 73 -3.22 -6.69 -1.00
CA GLY A 73 -1.91 -6.51 -1.62
C GLY A 73 -2.00 -6.32 -3.14
N LEU A 74 -2.89 -7.08 -3.81
CA LEU A 74 -3.16 -6.91 -5.25
C LEU A 74 -3.84 -5.57 -5.55
N LEU A 75 -4.83 -5.16 -4.75
CA LEU A 75 -5.50 -3.86 -4.90
C LEU A 75 -4.51 -2.69 -4.72
N ILE A 76 -3.65 -2.75 -3.71
CA ILE A 76 -2.62 -1.73 -3.44
C ILE A 76 -1.61 -1.69 -4.61
N SER A 77 -1.19 -2.86 -5.11
CA SER A 77 -0.24 -2.94 -6.22
C SER A 77 -0.82 -2.41 -7.53
N GLY A 78 -2.09 -2.74 -7.83
CA GLY A 78 -2.80 -2.22 -8.99
C GLY A 78 -3.02 -0.70 -8.92
N THR A 79 -3.40 -0.18 -7.75
CA THR A 79 -3.54 1.28 -7.55
C THR A 79 -2.19 2.00 -7.63
N ALA A 80 -1.10 1.38 -7.14
CA ALA A 80 0.26 1.88 -7.34
C ALA A 80 0.61 1.97 -8.83
N PHE A 81 0.33 0.93 -9.63
CA PHE A 81 0.56 0.98 -11.08
C PHE A 81 -0.12 2.19 -11.71
N PHE A 82 -1.41 2.39 -11.44
CA PHE A 82 -2.19 3.48 -12.03
C PHE A 82 -1.81 4.86 -11.49
N GLY A 83 -1.35 4.96 -10.24
CA GLY A 83 -0.85 6.20 -9.65
C GLY A 83 0.51 6.62 -10.21
N TYR A 84 1.47 5.69 -10.29
CA TYR A 84 2.83 5.97 -10.74
C TYR A 84 2.99 6.01 -12.27
N SER A 85 2.06 5.43 -13.02
CA SER A 85 1.95 5.62 -14.48
C SER A 85 1.33 6.95 -14.89
N ALA A 86 0.74 7.69 -13.95
CA ALA A 86 0.17 9.00 -14.21
C ALA A 86 1.23 10.12 -14.12
N PRO A 87 1.08 11.22 -14.91
CA PRO A 87 1.93 12.40 -14.80
C PRO A 87 1.95 12.94 -13.37
N ALA A 88 3.11 13.47 -12.94
CA ALA A 88 3.38 13.84 -11.54
C ALA A 88 2.39 14.82 -10.91
N GLN A 89 1.73 15.65 -11.72
CA GLN A 89 0.72 16.61 -11.27
C GLN A 89 -0.59 16.46 -12.04
N SER A 90 -1.05 15.22 -12.14
CA SER A 90 -2.37 14.92 -12.66
C SER A 90 -3.34 14.66 -11.51
N ILE A 91 -4.59 15.08 -11.67
CA ILE A 91 -5.68 14.77 -10.73
C ILE A 91 -5.78 13.26 -10.54
N ARG A 92 -5.60 12.49 -11.63
CA ARG A 92 -5.54 11.02 -11.60
C ARG A 92 -4.54 10.50 -10.57
N ARG A 93 -3.32 11.04 -10.56
CA ARG A 93 -2.29 10.63 -9.59
C ARG A 93 -2.71 10.94 -8.15
N GLY A 94 -3.33 12.10 -7.92
CA GLY A 94 -3.86 12.47 -6.62
C GLY A 94 -4.96 11.51 -6.15
N ILE A 95 -5.92 11.19 -7.01
CA ILE A 95 -7.00 10.24 -6.73
C ILE A 95 -6.43 8.86 -6.38
N PHE A 96 -5.53 8.31 -7.21
CA PHE A 96 -4.94 6.99 -6.94
C PHE A 96 -4.10 6.99 -5.66
N SER A 97 -3.41 8.08 -5.33
CA SER A 97 -2.69 8.21 -4.06
C SER A 97 -3.66 8.16 -2.86
N LEU A 98 -4.82 8.82 -2.96
CA LEU A 98 -5.82 8.81 -1.90
C LEU A 98 -6.44 7.41 -1.73
N ILE A 99 -6.83 6.78 -2.83
CA ILE A 99 -7.35 5.40 -2.84
C ILE A 99 -6.32 4.46 -2.22
N GLN A 100 -5.04 4.60 -2.57
CA GLN A 100 -3.98 3.75 -2.06
C GLN A 100 -3.82 3.88 -0.53
N ILE A 101 -3.96 5.07 0.04
CA ILE A 101 -3.92 5.26 1.50
C ILE A 101 -5.13 4.61 2.17
N ILE A 102 -6.32 4.76 1.58
CA ILE A 102 -7.54 4.11 2.06
C ILE A 102 -7.40 2.58 2.03
N LEU A 103 -6.81 2.03 0.96
CA LEU A 103 -6.54 0.60 0.86
C LEU A 103 -5.52 0.12 1.91
N ASN A 104 -4.50 0.92 2.22
CA ASN A 104 -3.56 0.60 3.30
C ASN A 104 -4.24 0.62 4.67
N LEU A 105 -5.20 1.52 4.91
CA LEU A 105 -6.02 1.50 6.11
C LEU A 105 -6.85 0.22 6.22
N PHE A 106 -7.54 -0.17 5.14
CA PHE A 106 -8.29 -1.43 5.12
C PHE A 106 -7.40 -2.65 5.26
N TYR A 107 -6.19 -2.60 4.69
CA TYR A 107 -5.18 -3.64 4.86
C TYR A 107 -4.79 -3.82 6.32
N LEU A 108 -4.45 -2.73 7.02
CA LEU A 108 -4.17 -2.79 8.46
C LEU A 108 -5.37 -3.26 9.27
N TRP A 109 -6.56 -2.78 8.90
CA TRP A 109 -7.80 -3.15 9.57
C TRP A 109 -8.16 -4.63 9.38
N SER A 110 -7.81 -5.23 8.24
CA SER A 110 -8.04 -6.66 8.01
C SER A 110 -7.29 -7.57 8.98
N TYR A 111 -6.13 -7.14 9.51
CA TYR A 111 -5.42 -7.90 10.53
C TYR A 111 -6.25 -8.06 11.81
N LYS A 112 -7.10 -7.09 12.14
CA LYS A 112 -8.03 -7.20 13.28
C LYS A 112 -9.05 -8.33 13.11
N PHE A 113 -9.55 -8.55 11.89
CA PHE A 113 -10.53 -9.61 11.62
C PHE A 113 -9.90 -10.99 11.48
N SER A 114 -8.60 -11.03 11.23
CA SER A 114 -7.86 -12.27 10.97
C SER A 114 -7.39 -13.01 12.22
N GLY A 115 -7.65 -12.48 13.43
CA GLY A 115 -7.19 -13.05 14.69
C GLY A 115 -5.70 -12.82 15.00
N ALA A 116 -4.93 -12.25 14.06
CA ALA A 116 -3.47 -12.00 14.19
C ALA A 116 -3.06 -10.99 15.27
N LEU A 117 -4.01 -10.47 16.07
CA LEU A 117 -3.78 -9.42 17.05
C LEU A 117 -3.47 -9.94 18.46
N GLU A 118 -3.85 -11.17 18.75
CA GLU A 118 -3.69 -11.81 20.05
C GLU A 118 -2.87 -13.07 19.80
N ILE A 119 -1.59 -13.01 20.17
CA ILE A 119 -0.70 -14.17 20.10
C ILE A 119 -0.60 -14.72 21.52
N GLU A 120 -1.21 -15.87 21.75
CA GLU A 120 -1.07 -16.62 22.99
C GLU A 120 0.18 -17.50 22.90
N VAL A 121 1.13 -17.29 23.81
CA VAL A 121 2.32 -18.13 23.94
C VAL A 121 2.21 -18.91 25.25
N ILE A 122 2.10 -20.23 25.16
CA ILE A 122 2.07 -21.12 26.31
C ILE A 122 3.51 -21.47 26.68
N ILE A 123 4.03 -20.90 27.77
CA ILE A 123 5.37 -21.22 28.26
C ILE A 123 5.27 -22.30 29.34
N VAL A 124 5.84 -23.48 29.07
CA VAL A 124 5.98 -24.55 30.06
C VAL A 124 6.72 -23.99 31.28
N ASP A 125 6.16 -24.18 32.48
CA ASP A 125 6.64 -23.69 33.80
C ASP A 125 6.49 -22.18 34.12
N LEU A 126 6.05 -21.31 33.19
CA LEU A 126 5.93 -19.85 33.43
C LEU A 126 4.51 -19.28 33.26
N GLY A 127 3.58 -20.05 32.71
CA GLY A 127 2.19 -19.62 32.46
C GLY A 127 1.96 -19.12 31.03
N ILE A 128 0.78 -18.53 30.80
CA ILE A 128 0.38 -18.02 29.48
C ILE A 128 0.83 -16.56 29.36
N VAL A 129 1.58 -16.23 28.31
CA VAL A 129 1.94 -14.86 27.95
C VAL A 129 1.12 -14.45 26.73
N GLU A 130 0.26 -13.45 26.90
CA GLU A 130 -0.54 -12.88 25.81
C GLU A 130 0.16 -11.63 25.25
N ILE A 131 0.52 -11.66 23.98
CA ILE A 131 1.03 -10.47 23.27
C ILE A 131 -0.13 -9.84 22.51
N ASN A 132 -0.61 -8.71 23.01
CA ASN A 132 -1.67 -7.93 22.38
C ASN A 132 -1.10 -6.85 21.44
N LEU A 133 -1.22 -7.07 20.14
CA LEU A 133 -0.77 -6.17 19.08
C LEU A 133 -1.82 -5.11 18.69
N GLN A 134 -3.00 -5.13 19.32
CA GLN A 134 -4.14 -4.28 18.94
C GLN A 134 -3.80 -2.79 19.09
N GLN A 135 -3.12 -2.40 20.17
CA GLN A 135 -2.73 -1.02 20.40
C GLN A 135 -1.75 -0.51 19.33
N LEU A 136 -0.80 -1.36 18.92
CA LEU A 136 0.14 -1.05 17.85
C LEU A 136 -0.58 -0.78 16.52
N ILE A 137 -1.50 -1.67 16.12
CA ILE A 137 -2.28 -1.49 14.89
C ILE A 137 -3.14 -0.23 14.95
N LEU A 138 -3.78 0.06 16.09
CA LEU A 138 -4.56 1.28 16.28
C LEU A 138 -3.72 2.55 16.13
N THR A 139 -2.50 2.57 16.66
CA THR A 139 -1.56 3.69 16.46
C THR A 139 -1.26 3.91 14.98
N TYR A 140 -0.95 2.84 14.23
CA TYR A 140 -0.70 2.95 12.80
C TYR A 140 -1.93 3.43 12.02
N ILE A 141 -3.12 2.90 12.33
CA ILE A 141 -4.38 3.34 11.72
C ILE A 141 -4.60 4.84 11.94
N GLY A 142 -4.31 5.36 13.15
CA GLY A 142 -4.39 6.79 13.45
C GLY A 142 -3.46 7.64 12.58
N ILE A 143 -2.21 7.21 12.40
CA ILE A 143 -1.23 7.90 11.53
C ILE A 143 -1.70 7.91 10.07
N TYR A 144 -2.18 6.78 9.57
CA TYR A 144 -2.71 6.68 8.21
C TYR A 144 -3.96 7.55 8.02
N PHE A 145 -4.84 7.64 9.02
CA PHE A 145 -6.01 8.51 8.97
C PHE A 145 -5.63 10.00 8.86
N LEU A 146 -4.64 10.48 9.64
CA LEU A 146 -4.12 11.84 9.48
C LEU A 146 -3.55 12.07 8.08
N THR A 147 -2.88 11.06 7.51
CA THR A 147 -2.34 11.12 6.16
C THR A 147 -3.46 11.23 5.10
N VAL A 148 -4.61 10.56 5.31
CA VAL A 148 -5.80 10.71 4.45
C VAL A 148 -6.28 12.16 4.47
N ILE A 149 -6.40 12.78 5.64
CA ILE A 149 -6.87 14.17 5.77
C ILE A 149 -5.94 15.12 5.02
N LEU A 150 -4.62 15.00 5.22
CA LEU A 150 -3.64 15.83 4.54
C LEU A 150 -3.70 15.65 3.02
N LYS A 151 -3.83 14.42 2.53
CA LYS A 151 -3.91 14.15 1.09
C LYS A 151 -5.23 14.57 0.46
N ALA A 152 -6.32 14.49 1.19
CA ALA A 152 -7.61 15.02 0.76
C ALA A 152 -7.53 16.55 0.63
N TYR A 153 -6.92 17.22 1.61
CA TYR A 153 -6.68 18.66 1.56
C TYR A 153 -5.80 19.06 0.36
N ASP A 154 -4.65 18.40 0.17
CA ASP A 154 -3.76 18.62 -1.00
C ASP A 154 -4.51 18.48 -2.32
N LEU A 155 -5.40 17.48 -2.42
CA LEU A 155 -6.17 17.21 -3.63
C LEU A 155 -7.19 18.32 -3.89
N ILE A 156 -7.89 18.79 -2.85
CA ILE A 156 -8.86 19.88 -2.94
C ILE A 156 -8.14 21.18 -3.36
N ASP A 157 -7.04 21.52 -2.70
CA ASP A 157 -6.23 22.70 -3.05
C ASP A 157 -5.76 22.65 -4.52
N PHE A 158 -5.27 21.49 -4.96
CA PHE A 158 -4.85 21.30 -6.34
C PHE A 158 -6.00 21.44 -7.35
N ILE A 159 -7.22 21.01 -7.00
CA ILE A 159 -8.40 21.16 -7.85
C ILE A 159 -8.81 22.62 -7.98
N ILE A 160 -8.80 23.36 -6.86
CA ILE A 160 -9.22 24.78 -6.79
C ILE A 160 -8.18 25.69 -7.47
N ASN A 161 -6.90 25.51 -7.16
CA ASN A 161 -5.82 26.38 -7.65
C ASN A 161 -5.22 25.94 -9.00
N ARG A 162 -5.88 25.02 -9.69
CA ARG A 162 -5.40 24.36 -10.91
C ARG A 162 -4.92 25.34 -11.99
N ASP A 163 -5.68 26.40 -12.23
CA ASP A 163 -5.41 27.31 -13.34
C ASP A 163 -4.27 28.27 -13.02
N LYS A 164 -4.14 28.68 -11.75
CA LYS A 164 -3.01 29.49 -11.27
C LYS A 164 -1.68 28.70 -11.37
N ILE A 165 -1.70 27.42 -10.97
CA ILE A 165 -0.54 26.52 -11.04
C ILE A 165 -0.13 26.22 -12.49
N LYS A 166 -1.09 26.13 -13.42
CA LYS A 166 -0.78 26.00 -14.86
C LYS A 166 -0.20 27.29 -15.44
N PHE A 167 -0.70 28.45 -15.02
CA PHE A 167 -0.28 29.76 -15.55
C PHE A 167 1.14 30.13 -15.12
N GLU A 168 1.49 29.93 -13.84
CA GLU A 168 2.85 30.18 -13.30
C GLU A 168 3.94 29.30 -13.97
N ARG A 169 3.55 28.22 -14.65
CA ARG A 169 4.46 27.28 -15.31
C ARG A 169 4.51 27.42 -16.80
N GLY A 170 3.45 27.94 -17.43
CA GLY A 170 3.52 28.34 -18.84
C GLY A 170 4.47 29.52 -19.06
N GLN A 171 4.83 30.24 -18.00
CA GLN A 171 5.81 31.33 -18.00
C GLN A 171 7.25 30.89 -17.69
N LYS A 172 7.49 29.61 -17.33
CA LYS A 172 8.82 29.02 -17.18
C LYS A 172 9.16 28.13 -18.36
#